data_AF-A0A2I8EZA1-F1
#
_entry.id   AF-A0A2I8EZA1-F1
#
_cell.length_a   1.000
_cell.length_b   1.000
_cell.length_c   1.000
_cell.angle_alpha   90.00
_cell.angle_beta   90.00
_cell.angle_gamma   90.00
#
_symmetry.space_group_name_H-M   'P 1'
#
loop_
_entity.id
_entity.type
_entity.pdbx_description
1 polymer ?
#
loop_
_entity_poly.entity_id
_entity_poly.type
_entity_poly.pdbx_seq_one_letter_code
_entity_poly.pdbx_strand_id
1 'polypeptide(L)'
;MSEIFDYSDFSDAENVEFSSDSTDAAYPESYDSEWADAARRRPNPVQTAPRKSAYQPRPPGSSNYVTHPQFRAALARVSQQITLNGNAIKTVDGRVRNVIAEQNKQAAVFRKEMAERRKDTDTLRRELQTTRELSALLPLIAPPGSRFGNIASLLHLVPADTLGGPLSSQSTSSASGGSNLLAIAAIAMASGAFDR
;
A
#
# COMPACT_ATOMS: atom_id res chain seq x y z
N MET A 1 -15.45 -44.04 26.38
CA MET A 1 -16.10 -43.55 25.15
C MET A 1 -15.20 -42.46 24.60
N SER A 2 -14.33 -42.82 23.66
CA SER A 2 -13.36 -41.95 23.01
C SER A 2 -13.78 -41.81 21.56
N GLU A 3 -14.27 -40.63 21.19
CA GLU A 3 -14.68 -40.31 19.83
C GLU A 3 -13.43 -40.07 18.97
N ILE A 4 -13.28 -40.92 17.96
CA ILE A 4 -12.28 -40.81 16.90
C ILE A 4 -12.90 -39.88 15.86
N PHE A 5 -12.35 -38.68 15.71
CA PHE A 5 -12.69 -37.78 14.62
C PHE A 5 -11.82 -38.12 13.42
N ASP A 6 -12.40 -38.83 12.45
CA ASP A 6 -11.83 -39.04 11.13
C ASP A 6 -11.81 -37.72 10.34
N TYR A 7 -10.61 -37.19 10.11
CA TYR A 7 -10.34 -36.10 9.18
C TYR A 7 -9.98 -36.70 7.83
N SER A 8 -10.99 -36.96 7.00
CA SER A 8 -10.78 -37.43 5.63
C SER A 8 -11.78 -36.79 4.68
N ASP A 9 -11.77 -35.46 4.56
CA ASP A 9 -12.48 -34.79 3.46
C ASP A 9 -11.97 -33.36 3.21
N PHE A 10 -10.78 -33.23 2.60
CA PHE A 10 -10.31 -31.93 2.07
C PHE A 10 -9.47 -32.12 0.80
N SER A 11 -9.79 -33.13 -0.02
CA SER A 11 -9.08 -33.41 -1.28
C SER A 11 -9.85 -33.01 -2.54
N ASP A 12 -11.02 -32.38 -2.41
CA ASP A 12 -11.78 -31.82 -3.54
C ASP A 12 -11.62 -30.29 -3.60
N ALA A 13 -10.35 -29.85 -3.66
CA ALA A 13 -10.04 -28.52 -4.17
C ALA A 13 -10.14 -28.60 -5.69
N GLU A 14 -11.36 -28.39 -6.19
CA GLU A 14 -11.68 -28.23 -7.60
C GLU A 14 -10.62 -27.37 -8.30
N ASN A 15 -10.06 -27.93 -9.36
CA ASN A 15 -9.39 -27.18 -10.41
C ASN A 15 -10.38 -26.17 -10.97
N VAL A 16 -10.44 -24.98 -10.37
CA VAL A 16 -11.05 -23.81 -10.98
C VAL A 16 -10.13 -23.44 -12.15
N GLU A 17 -10.43 -24.01 -13.32
CA GLU A 17 -9.91 -23.55 -14.60
C GLU A 17 -10.26 -22.06 -14.73
N PHE A 18 -9.29 -21.23 -14.35
CA PHE A 18 -9.32 -19.80 -14.59
C PHE A 18 -9.18 -19.62 -16.10
N SER A 19 -10.32 -19.70 -16.80
CA SER A 19 -10.43 -19.35 -18.20
C SER A 19 -9.98 -17.90 -18.33
N SER A 20 -8.76 -17.74 -18.83
CA SER A 20 -8.15 -16.47 -19.20
C SER A 20 -8.83 -15.95 -20.48
N ASP A 21 -10.15 -15.79 -20.42
CA ASP A 21 -10.89 -15.01 -21.41
C ASP A 21 -10.52 -13.56 -21.15
N SER A 22 -9.52 -13.13 -21.91
CA SER A 22 -8.98 -11.78 -22.00
C SER A 22 -10.07 -10.86 -22.54
N THR A 23 -11.03 -10.56 -21.68
CA THR A 23 -11.92 -9.42 -21.82
C THR A 23 -11.04 -8.19 -21.77
N ASP A 24 -10.77 -7.65 -22.96
CA ASP A 24 -10.37 -6.29 -23.25
C ASP A 24 -11.45 -5.34 -22.69
N ALA A 25 -11.52 -5.29 -21.37
CA ALA A 25 -12.35 -4.39 -20.63
C ALA A 25 -11.68 -3.03 -20.78
N ALA A 26 -12.13 -2.28 -21.80
CA ALA A 26 -11.89 -0.86 -21.97
C ALA A 26 -12.00 -0.19 -20.60
N TYR A 27 -10.85 0.05 -19.98
CA TYR A 27 -10.74 0.63 -18.66
C TYR A 27 -11.33 2.04 -18.75
N PRO A 28 -12.41 2.37 -18.01
CA PRO A 28 -12.81 3.75 -17.89
C PRO A 28 -11.67 4.48 -17.16
N GLU A 29 -11.01 5.39 -17.87
CA GLU A 29 -9.98 6.36 -17.43
C GLU A 29 -10.47 7.33 -16.33
N SER A 30 -11.41 6.91 -15.48
CA SER A 30 -12.06 7.77 -14.47
C SER A 30 -11.53 7.58 -13.04
N TYR A 31 -10.64 6.62 -12.79
CA TYR A 31 -10.19 6.30 -11.43
C TYR A 31 -9.19 7.30 -10.83
N ASP A 32 -8.50 8.11 -11.65
CA ASP A 32 -7.54 9.11 -11.14
C ASP A 32 -8.23 10.39 -10.63
N SER A 33 -9.45 10.68 -11.09
CA SER A 33 -10.14 11.92 -10.70
C SER A 33 -10.81 11.85 -9.32
N GLU A 34 -11.08 10.66 -8.77
CA GLU A 34 -11.84 10.50 -7.52
C GLU A 34 -10.96 10.71 -6.26
N TRP A 35 -9.64 10.50 -6.37
CA TRP A 35 -8.70 10.69 -5.26
C TRP A 35 -8.39 12.17 -4.96
N ALA A 36 -8.48 13.04 -5.97
CA ALA A 36 -8.21 14.47 -5.82
C ALA A 36 -9.25 15.21 -4.95
N ASP A 37 -10.50 14.72 -4.94
CA ASP A 37 -11.59 15.34 -4.17
C ASP A 37 -11.73 14.82 -2.73
N ALA A 38 -11.18 13.64 -2.42
CA ALA A 38 -11.22 13.07 -1.06
C ALA A 38 -10.35 13.85 -0.05
N ALA A 39 -9.35 14.60 -0.51
CA ALA A 39 -8.37 15.28 0.35
C ALA A 39 -8.93 16.50 1.13
N ARG A 40 -10.16 16.95 0.87
CA ARG A 40 -10.60 18.31 1.26
C ARG A 40 -11.53 18.43 2.45
N ARG A 41 -12.02 17.35 3.06
CA ARG A 41 -13.00 17.46 4.16
C ARG A 41 -12.50 16.76 5.41
N ARG A 42 -11.64 17.46 6.16
CA ARG A 42 -11.36 17.08 7.56
C ARG A 42 -12.69 17.03 8.32
N PRO A 43 -13.08 15.89 8.89
CA PRO A 43 -14.35 15.77 9.57
C PRO A 43 -14.35 16.72 10.78
N ASN A 44 -15.34 17.63 10.83
CA ASN A 44 -15.49 18.56 11.94
C ASN A 44 -15.54 17.81 13.27
N PRO A 45 -15.04 18.38 14.39
CA PRO A 45 -15.11 17.75 15.70
C PRO A 45 -16.56 17.39 16.06
N VAL A 46 -16.81 16.17 16.55
CA VAL A 46 -18.13 15.79 17.06
C VAL A 46 -18.37 16.58 18.33
N GLN A 47 -19.43 17.40 18.36
CA GLN A 47 -19.83 18.07 19.58
C GLN A 47 -20.46 17.04 20.52
N THR A 48 -19.80 16.78 21.64
CA THR A 48 -20.34 16.00 22.76
C THR A 48 -20.89 16.94 23.82
N ALA A 49 -21.75 16.43 24.71
CA ALA A 49 -22.15 17.20 25.87
C ALA A 49 -20.91 17.68 26.65
N PRO A 50 -20.95 18.88 27.26
CA PRO A 50 -19.80 19.41 27.99
C PRO A 50 -19.35 18.39 29.05
N ARG A 51 -18.04 18.11 29.13
CA ARG A 51 -17.42 17.15 30.07
C ARG A 51 -17.56 17.53 31.55
N LYS A 52 -18.25 18.61 31.87
CA LYS A 52 -18.54 19.01 33.24
C LYS A 52 -19.63 18.10 33.77
N SER A 53 -19.41 17.46 34.91
CA SER A 53 -20.44 16.67 35.57
C SER A 53 -21.69 17.54 35.76
N ALA A 54 -22.86 17.00 35.41
CA ALA A 54 -24.13 17.63 35.77
C ALA A 54 -24.30 17.75 37.30
N TYR A 55 -23.50 16.98 38.05
CA TYR A 55 -23.31 17.13 39.47
C TYR A 55 -22.56 18.42 39.78
N GLN A 56 -23.28 19.35 40.42
CA GLN A 56 -22.72 20.53 41.04
C GLN A 56 -22.89 20.34 42.55
N PRO A 57 -21.81 20.14 43.33
CA PRO A 57 -21.92 19.91 44.75
C PRO A 57 -22.63 21.09 45.42
N ARG A 58 -23.48 20.77 46.39
CA ARG A 58 -24.21 21.79 47.16
C ARG A 58 -23.19 22.72 47.84
N PRO A 59 -23.35 24.05 47.78
CA PRO A 59 -22.49 24.97 48.50
C PRO A 59 -22.50 24.64 50.00
N PRO A 60 -21.34 24.54 50.67
CA PRO A 60 -21.29 24.32 52.11
C PRO A 60 -22.01 25.48 52.82
N GLY A 61 -22.90 25.15 53.76
CA GLY A 61 -23.71 26.13 54.49
C GLY A 61 -25.11 26.40 53.92
N SER A 62 -25.45 25.85 52.76
CA SER A 62 -26.84 25.80 52.31
C SER A 62 -27.56 24.68 53.06
N SER A 63 -28.42 24.99 54.02
CA SER A 63 -29.34 24.02 54.67
C SER A 63 -30.68 23.88 53.92
N ASN A 64 -30.93 24.74 52.92
CA ASN A 64 -32.17 24.81 52.16
C ASN A 64 -32.41 23.56 51.30
N TYR A 65 -33.49 22.82 51.58
CA TYR A 65 -33.94 21.70 50.76
C TYR A 65 -34.05 22.09 49.27
N VAL A 66 -33.74 21.14 48.38
CA VAL A 66 -33.85 21.35 46.92
C VAL A 66 -35.28 21.72 46.59
N THR A 67 -35.49 22.88 45.96
CA THR A 67 -36.83 23.31 45.58
C THR A 67 -37.32 22.52 44.36
N HIS A 68 -38.61 22.25 44.28
CA HIS A 68 -39.23 21.59 43.13
C HIS A 68 -38.81 22.18 41.75
N PRO A 69 -38.75 23.51 41.55
CA PRO A 69 -38.26 24.09 40.29
C PRO A 69 -36.78 23.76 40.00
N GLN A 70 -35.91 23.70 41.02
CA GLN A 70 -34.50 23.33 40.84
C GLN A 70 -34.37 21.88 40.38
N PHE A 71 -35.18 20.97 40.94
CA PHE A 71 -35.21 19.58 40.51
C PHE A 71 -35.67 19.44 39.05
N ARG A 72 -36.74 20.13 38.67
CA ARG A 72 -37.24 20.12 37.28
C ARG A 72 -36.20 20.66 36.29
N ALA A 73 -35.50 21.73 36.66
CA ALA A 73 -34.43 22.30 35.84
C ALA A 73 -33.23 21.34 35.70
N ALA A 74 -32.87 20.62 36.77
CA ALA A 74 -31.82 19.61 36.71
C ALA A 74 -32.18 18.46 35.77
N LEU A 75 -33.42 17.94 35.85
CA LEU A 75 -33.89 16.89 34.94
C LEU A 75 -33.88 17.35 33.47
N ALA A 76 -34.28 18.60 33.20
CA ALA A 76 -34.24 19.15 31.84
C ALA A 76 -32.80 19.24 31.29
N ARG A 77 -31.81 19.57 32.12
CA ARG A 77 -30.40 19.57 31.71
C ARG A 77 -29.90 18.15 31.41
N VAL A 78 -30.27 17.17 32.23
CA VAL A 78 -29.89 15.77 32.02
C VAL A 78 -30.52 15.23 30.74
N SER A 79 -31.80 15.48 30.48
CA SER A 79 -32.45 15.05 29.24
C SER A 79 -31.78 15.66 28.00
N GLN A 80 -31.46 16.95 28.04
CA GLN A 80 -30.73 17.61 26.95
C GLN A 80 -29.34 16.98 26.72
N GLN A 81 -28.59 16.67 27.80
CA GLN A 81 -27.29 16.01 27.69
C GLN A 81 -27.41 14.60 27.10
N ILE A 82 -28.43 13.83 27.48
CA ILE A 82 -28.70 12.50 26.92
C ILE A 82 -28.96 12.61 25.41
N THR A 83 -29.79 13.56 24.97
CA THR A 83 -30.06 13.77 23.55
C THR A 83 -28.79 14.15 22.78
N LEU A 84 -27.98 15.07 23.32
CA LEU A 84 -26.71 15.46 22.69
C LEU A 84 -25.73 14.28 22.59
N ASN A 85 -25.59 13.49 23.66
CA ASN A 85 -24.73 12.31 23.65
C ASN A 85 -25.24 11.24 22.68
N GLY A 86 -26.56 11.03 22.60
CA GLY A 86 -27.16 10.11 21.63
C GLY A 86 -26.84 10.51 20.18
N ASN A 87 -26.89 11.81 19.86
CA ASN A 87 -26.52 12.32 18.54
C ASN A 87 -25.02 12.19 18.26
N ALA A 88 -24.18 12.43 19.26
CA ALA A 88 -22.74 12.23 19.15
C ALA A 88 -22.38 10.77 18.88
N ILE A 89 -22.99 9.82 19.59
CA ILE A 89 -22.80 8.38 19.38
C ILE A 89 -23.18 7.99 17.95
N LYS A 90 -24.34 8.43 17.44
CA LYS A 90 -24.76 8.16 16.06
C LYS A 90 -23.75 8.71 15.03
N THR A 91 -23.20 9.89 15.29
CA THR A 91 -22.18 10.48 14.42
C THR A 91 -20.89 9.67 14.43
N VAL A 92 -20.46 9.18 15.59
CA VAL A 92 -19.29 8.30 15.71
C VAL A 92 -19.55 6.96 15.01
N ASP A 93 -20.70 6.34 15.21
CA ASP A 93 -21.08 5.09 14.53
C ASP A 93 -21.06 5.24 13.00
N GLY A 94 -21.62 6.33 12.48
CA GLY A 94 -21.54 6.65 11.05
C GLY A 94 -20.10 6.78 10.55
N ARG A 95 -19.21 7.43 11.32
CA ARG A 95 -17.77 7.52 10.97
C ARG A 95 -17.08 6.17 11.00
N VAL A 96 -17.37 5.33 12.00
CA VAL A 96 -16.79 3.98 12.08
C VAL A 96 -17.18 3.15 10.86
N ARG A 97 -18.45 3.20 10.44
CA ARG A 97 -18.90 2.53 9.21
C ARG A 97 -18.19 3.04 7.96
N ASN A 98 -17.97 4.36 7.86
CA ASN A 98 -17.21 4.93 6.75
C ASN A 98 -15.76 4.46 6.74
N VAL A 99 -15.10 4.44 7.90
CA VAL A 99 -13.72 3.94 8.04
C VAL A 99 -13.62 2.46 7.65
N ILE A 100 -14.58 1.62 8.04
CA ILE A 100 -14.63 0.22 7.64
C ILE A 100 -14.76 0.10 6.10
N ALA A 101 -15.63 0.90 5.49
CA ALA A 101 -15.78 0.92 4.04
C ALA A 101 -14.49 1.36 3.32
N GLU A 102 -13.81 2.39 3.83
CA GLU A 102 -12.51 2.84 3.31
C GLU A 102 -11.42 1.77 3.46
N GLN A 103 -11.35 1.10 4.61
CA GLN A 103 -10.41 0.00 4.83
C GLN A 103 -10.63 -1.16 3.86
N ASN A 104 -11.90 -1.51 3.60
CA ASN A 104 -12.23 -2.55 2.61
C ASN A 104 -11.80 -2.15 1.20
N LYS A 105 -11.99 -0.88 0.81
CA LYS A 105 -11.50 -0.36 -0.48
C LYS A 105 -9.98 -0.42 -0.57
N GLN A 106 -9.26 0.04 0.45
CA GLN A 106 -7.79 -0.01 0.50
C GLN A 106 -7.27 -1.45 0.42
N ALA A 107 -7.90 -2.38 1.14
CA ALA A 107 -7.54 -3.79 1.08
C ALA A 107 -7.71 -4.38 -0.34
N ALA A 108 -8.75 -3.99 -1.07
CA ALA A 108 -8.96 -4.40 -2.46
C ALA A 108 -7.88 -3.82 -3.39
N VAL A 109 -7.52 -2.55 -3.23
CA VAL A 109 -6.44 -1.90 -3.98
C VAL A 109 -5.10 -2.60 -3.76
N PHE A 110 -4.74 -2.88 -2.50
CA PHE A 110 -3.48 -3.58 -2.19
C PHE A 110 -3.43 -5.00 -2.78
N ARG A 111 -4.55 -5.72 -2.79
CA ARG A 111 -4.61 -7.04 -3.45
C ARG A 111 -4.37 -6.92 -4.96
N LYS A 112 -4.93 -5.90 -5.60
CA LYS A 112 -4.71 -5.63 -7.03
C LYS A 112 -3.25 -5.31 -7.31
N GLU A 113 -2.66 -4.40 -6.55
CA GLU A 113 -1.25 -4.00 -6.66
C GLU A 113 -0.30 -5.19 -6.47
N MET A 114 -0.57 -6.06 -5.49
CA MET A 114 0.22 -7.27 -5.27
C MET A 114 0.12 -8.26 -6.43
N ALA A 115 -1.07 -8.39 -7.04
CA ALA A 115 -1.24 -9.24 -8.22
C ALA A 115 -0.51 -8.68 -9.45
N GLU A 116 -0.56 -7.36 -9.64
CA GLU A 116 0.14 -6.66 -10.71
C GLU A 116 1.66 -6.79 -10.58
N ARG A 117 2.21 -6.51 -9.39
CA ARG A 117 3.65 -6.73 -9.12
C ARG A 117 4.10 -8.16 -9.38
N ARG A 118 3.27 -9.16 -9.06
CA ARG A 118 3.59 -10.56 -9.36
C ARG A 118 3.69 -10.78 -10.87
N LYS A 119 2.74 -10.28 -11.65
CA LYS A 119 2.76 -10.35 -13.12
C LYS A 119 4.00 -9.66 -13.71
N ASP A 120 4.36 -8.48 -13.19
CA ASP A 120 5.55 -7.76 -13.62
C ASP A 120 6.81 -8.56 -13.32
N THR A 121 6.92 -9.15 -12.11
CA THR A 121 8.08 -9.98 -11.76
C THR A 121 8.20 -11.23 -12.63
N ASP A 122 7.08 -11.85 -13.02
CA ASP A 122 7.10 -13.01 -13.92
C ASP A 122 7.45 -12.61 -15.35
N THR A 123 7.01 -11.44 -15.81
CA THR A 123 7.38 -10.89 -17.12
C THR A 123 8.88 -10.59 -17.17
N LEU A 124 9.42 -9.91 -16.15
CA LEU A 124 10.85 -9.65 -16.03
C LEU A 124 11.69 -10.93 -15.99
N ARG A 125 11.21 -11.98 -15.31
CA ARG A 125 11.90 -13.29 -15.32
C ARG A 125 11.99 -13.89 -16.71
N ARG A 126 10.92 -13.81 -17.50
CA ARG A 126 10.89 -14.29 -18.89
C ARG A 126 11.84 -13.48 -19.76
N GLU A 127 11.82 -12.15 -19.65
CA GLU A 127 12.73 -11.26 -20.40
C GLU A 127 14.20 -11.49 -20.05
N LEU A 128 14.51 -11.72 -18.77
CA LEU A 128 15.87 -12.07 -18.36
C LEU A 128 16.30 -13.42 -18.92
N GLN A 129 15.39 -14.38 -19.00
CA GLN A 129 15.68 -15.68 -19.61
C GLN A 129 15.92 -15.56 -21.11
N THR A 130 15.07 -14.85 -21.85
CA THR A 130 15.28 -14.60 -23.29
C THR A 130 16.56 -13.81 -23.55
N THR A 131 16.88 -12.82 -22.70
CA THR A 131 18.13 -12.07 -22.80
C THR A 131 19.35 -12.96 -22.54
N ARG A 132 19.28 -13.88 -21.57
CA ARG A 132 20.34 -14.87 -21.34
C ARG A 132 20.54 -15.77 -22.55
N GLU A 133 19.46 -16.26 -23.15
CA GLU A 133 19.51 -17.09 -24.36
C GLU A 133 20.13 -16.32 -25.55
N LEU A 134 19.72 -15.08 -25.78
CA LEU A 134 20.31 -14.21 -26.82
C LEU A 134 21.79 -13.91 -26.55
N SER A 135 22.16 -13.67 -25.29
CA SER A 135 23.56 -13.43 -24.90
C SER A 135 24.45 -14.66 -25.12
N ALA A 136 23.89 -15.87 -24.99
CA ALA A 136 24.61 -17.11 -25.27
C ALA A 136 24.83 -17.35 -26.78
N LEU A 137 23.95 -16.81 -27.64
CA LEU A 137 24.07 -16.93 -29.10
C LEU A 137 25.04 -15.90 -29.71
N LEU A 138 25.24 -14.76 -29.04
CA LEU A 138 26.09 -13.66 -29.51
C LEU A 138 27.53 -14.10 -29.88
N PRO A 139 28.24 -14.91 -29.07
CA PRO A 139 29.58 -15.39 -29.40
C PRO A 139 29.65 -16.32 -30.61
N LEU A 140 28.55 -17.03 -30.95
CA LEU A 140 28.52 -17.99 -32.07
C LEU A 140 28.27 -17.30 -33.42
N ILE A 141 27.63 -16.14 -33.41
CA ILE A 141 27.34 -15.34 -34.62
C ILE A 141 28.47 -14.34 -34.90
N ALA A 142 29.22 -13.94 -33.87
CA ALA A 142 30.35 -13.03 -34.03
C ALA A 142 31.48 -13.70 -34.84
N PRO A 143 31.94 -13.10 -35.95
CA PRO A 143 33.06 -13.62 -36.73
C PRO A 143 34.31 -13.75 -35.85
N PRO A 144 35.03 -14.89 -35.91
CA PRO A 144 36.29 -15.04 -35.18
C PRO A 144 37.29 -13.98 -35.67
N GLY A 145 37.71 -13.09 -34.77
CA GLY A 145 38.61 -11.96 -35.07
C GLY A 145 37.97 -10.56 -34.95
N SER A 146 36.67 -10.45 -34.68
CA SER A 146 36.06 -9.15 -34.39
C SER A 146 36.31 -8.71 -32.94
N ARG A 147 36.59 -7.41 -32.72
CA ARG A 147 36.87 -6.83 -31.40
C ARG A 147 35.73 -7.02 -30.39
N PHE A 148 34.53 -7.35 -30.85
CA PHE A 148 33.36 -7.68 -30.04
C PHE A 148 33.50 -9.00 -29.27
N GLY A 149 34.28 -9.97 -29.77
CA GLY A 149 34.51 -11.25 -29.09
C GLY A 149 35.28 -11.12 -27.77
N ASN A 150 36.17 -10.12 -27.66
CA ASN A 150 36.97 -9.90 -26.44
C ASN A 150 36.20 -9.18 -25.32
N ILE A 151 35.09 -8.51 -25.62
CA ILE A 151 34.26 -7.79 -24.64
C ILE A 151 33.10 -8.65 -24.14
N ALA A 152 32.66 -9.64 -24.94
CA ALA A 152 31.56 -10.54 -24.59
C ALA A 152 31.88 -11.42 -23.37
N SER A 153 33.13 -11.85 -23.21
CA SER A 153 33.57 -12.66 -22.06
C SER A 153 33.60 -11.89 -20.73
N LEU A 154 33.67 -10.55 -20.77
CA LEU A 154 33.69 -9.71 -19.58
C LEU A 154 32.28 -9.31 -19.11
N LEU A 155 31.29 -9.29 -20.01
CA LEU A 155 29.89 -9.03 -19.64
C LEU A 155 29.28 -10.13 -18.75
N HIS A 156 29.80 -11.36 -18.82
CA HIS A 156 29.28 -12.46 -18.00
C HIS A 156 29.79 -12.46 -16.54
N LEU A 157 30.84 -11.68 -16.25
CA LEU A 157 31.45 -11.57 -14.92
C LEU A 157 30.91 -10.40 -14.08
N VAL A 158 30.01 -9.59 -14.64
CA VAL A 158 29.35 -8.53 -13.88
C VAL A 158 28.14 -9.14 -13.16
N PRO A 159 28.11 -9.16 -11.82
CA PRO A 159 26.97 -9.66 -11.07
C PRO A 159 25.72 -8.87 -11.46
N ALA A 160 24.64 -9.57 -11.81
CA ALA A 160 23.36 -8.97 -12.19
C ALA A 160 22.80 -8.01 -11.11
N ASP A 161 23.26 -8.15 -9.86
CA ASP A 161 22.92 -7.25 -8.75
C ASP A 161 23.50 -5.83 -8.89
N THR A 162 24.47 -5.59 -9.78
CA THR A 162 25.08 -4.27 -10.01
C THR A 162 24.41 -3.47 -11.15
N LEU A 163 23.60 -4.14 -11.98
CA LEU A 163 22.86 -3.53 -13.10
C LEU A 163 21.35 -3.40 -12.81
N GLY A 164 20.86 -3.92 -11.68
CA GLY A 164 19.46 -3.84 -11.24
C GLY A 164 19.05 -2.52 -10.58
N GLY A 165 19.68 -1.39 -10.94
CA GLY A 165 19.22 -0.06 -10.52
C GLY A 165 18.11 0.41 -11.46
N PRO A 166 16.90 0.73 -10.98
CA PRO A 166 15.80 1.14 -11.84
C PRO A 166 16.17 2.44 -12.56
N LEU A 167 16.28 2.39 -13.89
CA LEU A 167 16.24 3.57 -14.74
C LEU A 167 14.77 4.00 -14.89
N SER A 168 14.13 4.35 -13.78
CA SER A 168 12.88 5.11 -13.80
C SER A 168 13.23 6.58 -13.61
N SER A 169 12.99 7.34 -14.67
CA SER A 169 12.92 8.79 -14.66
C SER A 169 11.95 9.27 -13.57
N GLN A 170 12.47 9.64 -12.42
CA GLN A 170 11.79 10.51 -11.48
C GLN A 170 12.77 11.49 -10.85
N SER A 171 12.71 12.71 -11.38
CA SER A 171 13.26 13.91 -10.78
C SER A 171 12.67 14.13 -9.38
N THR A 172 13.45 13.90 -8.33
CA THR A 172 13.46 14.69 -7.08
C THR A 172 14.68 14.34 -6.23
N SER A 173 15.67 15.25 -6.23
CA SER A 173 16.59 15.60 -5.14
C SER A 173 16.78 14.65 -3.95
N SER A 174 17.91 13.91 -3.92
CA SER A 174 18.70 13.70 -2.70
C SER A 174 20.12 13.24 -3.08
N ALA A 175 21.10 14.02 -2.67
CA ALA A 175 22.52 13.80 -2.89
C ALA A 175 23.06 12.69 -1.98
N SER A 176 23.39 11.52 -2.53
CA SER A 176 24.52 10.63 -2.12
C SER A 176 24.43 9.27 -2.82
N GLY A 177 25.01 9.13 -4.02
CA GLY A 177 24.99 7.83 -4.70
C GLY A 177 25.80 7.71 -5.99
N GLY A 178 26.86 8.50 -6.13
CA GLY A 178 27.69 8.57 -7.35
C GLY A 178 28.69 7.42 -7.55
N SER A 179 28.44 6.23 -7.00
CA SER A 179 29.44 5.16 -6.94
C SER A 179 29.51 4.28 -8.20
N ASN A 180 28.44 4.27 -9.01
CA ASN A 180 28.32 3.28 -10.10
C ASN A 180 29.02 3.71 -11.39
N LEU A 181 29.02 5.01 -11.72
CA LEU A 181 29.75 5.52 -12.89
C LEU A 181 31.27 5.57 -12.65
N LEU A 182 31.70 5.82 -11.41
CA LEU A 182 33.11 5.76 -11.04
C LEU A 182 33.66 4.34 -11.09
N ALA A 183 32.88 3.33 -10.70
CA ALA A 183 33.28 1.93 -10.81
C ALA A 183 33.48 1.50 -12.28
N ILE A 184 32.55 1.88 -13.16
CA ILE A 184 32.65 1.58 -14.59
C ILE A 184 33.83 2.33 -15.24
N ALA A 185 34.05 3.60 -14.87
CA ALA A 185 35.19 4.38 -15.36
C ALA A 185 36.54 3.83 -14.84
N ALA A 186 36.62 3.37 -13.59
CA ALA A 186 37.83 2.80 -13.02
C ALA A 186 38.19 1.45 -13.64
N ILE A 187 37.20 0.60 -13.93
CA ILE A 187 37.42 -0.68 -14.62
C ILE A 187 37.82 -0.45 -16.09
N ALA A 188 37.25 0.55 -16.76
CA ALA A 188 37.62 0.92 -18.13
C ALA A 188 39.03 1.52 -18.23
N MET A 189 39.50 2.26 -17.21
CA MET A 189 40.89 2.75 -17.16
C MET A 189 41.88 1.65 -16.78
N ALA A 190 41.52 0.76 -15.86
CA ALA A 190 42.39 -0.35 -15.45
C ALA A 190 42.58 -1.42 -16.53
N SER A 191 41.65 -1.53 -17.48
CA SER A 191 41.72 -2.49 -18.59
C SER A 191 42.52 -1.98 -19.80
N GLY A 192 43.09 -0.77 -19.75
CA GLY A 192 43.92 -0.22 -20.83
C GLY A 192 43.15 0.07 -22.13
N ALA A 193 41.81 0.18 -22.06
CA ALA A 193 40.97 0.40 -23.24
C ALA A 193 41.17 1.76 -23.94
N PHE A 194 42.01 2.65 -23.38
CA PHE A 194 42.31 3.98 -23.92
C PHE A 194 43.80 4.25 -24.15
N ASP A 195 44.69 3.27 -23.99
CA ASP A 195 46.10 3.46 -24.38
C ASP A 195 46.24 3.26 -25.89
N ARG A 196 46.55 4.37 -26.58
CA ARG A 196 47.03 4.44 -27.96
C ARG A 196 48.55 4.52 -27.97
#